data_AF-A0A258TIM5-F1
#
_entry.id   AF-A0A258TIM5-F1
#
_cell.length_a   1.000
_cell.length_b   1.000
_cell.length_c   1.000
_cell.angle_alpha   90.00
_cell.angle_beta   90.00
_cell.angle_gamma   90.00
#
_symmetry.space_group_name_H-M   'P 1'
#
loop_
_entity.id
_entity.type
_entity.pdbx_description
1 polymer ?
#
loop_
_entity_poly.entity_id
_entity_poly.type
_entity_poly.pdbx_seq_one_letter_code
_entity_poly.pdbx_strand_id
1 'polypeptide(L)' 'FGVKTWDGLPNNAQVYLKRLESLCGVPIAIVSTGPERDETIVLEHPFHIG' A
#
# COMPACT_ATOMS: atom_id res chain seq x y z
N PHE A 1 6.51 -14.60 4.21
CA PHE A 1 6.91 -13.73 3.09
C PHE A 1 5.75 -12.81 2.77
N GLY A 2 5.84 -11.56 3.19
CA GLY A 2 4.90 -10.49 2.86
C GLY A 2 5.00 -10.06 1.40
N VAL A 3 3.92 -9.52 0.87
CA VAL A 3 3.84 -8.98 -0.49
C VAL A 3 4.58 -7.64 -0.56
N LYS A 4 5.48 -7.49 -1.54
CA LYS A 4 6.37 -6.31 -1.64
C LYS A 4 5.97 -5.33 -2.76
N THR A 5 4.99 -5.70 -3.58
CA THR A 5 4.51 -4.89 -4.70
C THR A 5 2.98 -4.83 -4.70
N TRP A 6 2.42 -3.75 -5.22
CA TRP A 6 0.96 -3.61 -5.35
C TRP A 6 0.34 -4.76 -6.16
N ASP A 7 0.94 -5.08 -7.31
CA ASP A 7 0.45 -6.13 -8.21
C ASP A 7 0.56 -7.54 -7.62
N GLY A 8 1.41 -7.72 -6.59
CA GLY A 8 1.50 -8.96 -5.83
C GLY A 8 0.35 -9.16 -4.84
N LEU A 9 -0.46 -8.13 -4.57
CA LEU A 9 -1.61 -8.25 -3.67
C LEU A 9 -2.74 -9.02 -4.37
N PRO A 10 -3.46 -9.88 -3.64
CA PRO A 10 -4.70 -10.46 -4.13
C PRO A 10 -5.66 -9.37 -4.61
N ASN A 11 -6.39 -9.61 -5.69
CA ASN A 11 -7.27 -8.61 -6.30
C ASN A 11 -8.27 -7.99 -5.29
N ASN A 12 -8.87 -8.83 -4.44
CA ASN A 12 -9.79 -8.35 -3.40
C ASN A 12 -9.11 -7.43 -2.36
N ALA A 13 -7.83 -7.62 -2.07
CA ALA A 13 -7.09 -6.73 -1.18
C ALA A 13 -6.84 -5.37 -1.82
N GLN A 14 -6.51 -5.33 -3.12
CA GLN A 14 -6.39 -4.09 -3.88
C GLN A 14 -7.72 -3.31 -3.90
N VAL A 15 -8.83 -4.01 -4.16
CA VAL A 15 -10.19 -3.42 -4.15
C VAL A 15 -10.54 -2.86 -2.77
N TYR A 16 -10.22 -3.59 -1.70
CA TYR A 16 -10.45 -3.14 -0.33
C TYR A 16 -9.67 -1.86 -0.01
N LEU A 17 -8.37 -1.82 -0.35
CA LEU A 17 -7.52 -0.65 -0.12
C LEU A 17 -8.01 0.57 -0.93
N LYS A 18 -8.41 0.39 -2.19
CA LYS A 18 -9.02 1.44 -3.02
C LYS A 18 -10.32 1.97 -2.42
N ARG A 19 -11.13 1.09 -1.81
CA ARG A 19 -12.34 1.50 -1.10
C ARG A 19 -12.02 2.34 0.15
N LEU A 20 -10.98 2.00 0.89
CA LEU A 20 -10.51 2.79 2.03
C LEU A 20 -10.08 4.20 1.59
N GLU A 21 -9.28 4.33 0.51
CA GLU A 21 -8.91 5.63 -0.05
C GLU A 21 -10.14 6.48 -0.36
N SER A 22 -11.14 5.89 -1.01
CA SER A 22 -12.41 6.56 -1.34
C SER A 22 -13.20 7.01 -0.11
N LEU A 23 -13.16 6.26 0.98
CA LEU A 23 -13.90 6.59 2.20
C LEU A 23 -13.16 7.63 3.05
N CYS A 24 -11.83 7.56 3.09
CA CYS A 24 -10.99 8.47 3.86
C CYS A 24 -10.73 9.79 3.11
N GLY A 25 -10.92 9.82 1.78
CA GLY A 25 -10.68 11.00 0.96
C GLY A 25 -9.19 11.34 0.78
N VAL A 26 -8.30 10.38 1.07
CA VAL A 26 -6.84 10.55 0.96
C VAL A 26 -6.23 9.28 0.35
N PRO A 27 -5.11 9.40 -0.40
CA PRO A 27 -4.42 8.24 -0.95
C PRO A 27 -3.70 7.45 0.14
N ILE A 28 -3.54 6.15 -0.09
CA ILE A 28 -2.65 5.30 0.70
C ILE A 28 -1.23 5.48 0.16
N ALA A 29 -0.34 5.99 1.00
CA ALA A 29 1.07 6.16 0.63
C ALA A 29 1.91 4.89 0.85
N ILE A 30 1.62 4.13 1.91
CA ILE A 30 2.42 2.97 2.35
C ILE A 30 1.52 1.84 2.85
N VAL A 31 1.86 0.59 2.53
CA VAL A 31 1.23 -0.63 3.07
C VAL A 31 2.30 -1.54 3.67
N SER A 32 2.28 -1.75 4.99
CA SER A 32 3.13 -2.74 5.68
C SER A 32 2.49 -4.12 5.56
N THR A 33 3.21 -5.10 5.01
CA THR A 33 2.69 -6.46 4.77
C THR A 33 3.34 -7.51 5.66
N GLY A 34 4.30 -7.13 6.49
CA GLY A 34 4.90 -7.98 7.50
C GLY A 34 5.93 -7.23 8.37
N PRO A 35 6.64 -7.94 9.26
CA PRO A 35 7.59 -7.35 10.21
C PRO A 35 8.93 -6.96 9.60
N GLU A 36 9.31 -7.53 8.45
CA GLU A 36 10.60 -7.24 7.81
C GLU A 36 10.58 -5.91 7.05
N ARG A 37 11.74 -5.24 6.96
CA ARG A 37 11.84 -3.92 6.32
C ARG A 37 11.41 -3.92 4.85
N ASP A 38 11.69 -5.00 4.14
CA ASP A 38 11.34 -5.15 2.73
C ASP A 38 9.92 -5.69 2.52
N GLU A 39 9.18 -6.00 3.58
CA GLU A 39 7.75 -6.36 3.55
C GLU A 39 6.89 -5.09 3.70
N THR A 40 7.20 -4.10 2.85
CA THR A 40 6.51 -2.81 2.78
C THR A 40 6.36 -2.38 1.33
N ILE A 41 5.14 -2.00 0.95
CA ILE A 41 4.82 -1.42 -0.36
C ILE A 41 4.80 0.10 -0.19
N VAL A 42 5.68 0.82 -0.90
CA VAL A 42 5.71 2.28 -0.94
C VAL A 42 5.12 2.74 -2.27
N LEU A 43 3.93 3.36 -2.23
CA LEU A 43 3.24 3.92 -3.40
C LEU A 43 3.61 5.39 -3.60
N GLU A 44 3.74 6.12 -2.50
CA GLU A 44 4.20 7.51 -2.47
C GLU A 44 5.20 7.66 -1.32
N HIS A 45 6.41 8.13 -1.63
CA HIS A 45 7.46 8.26 -0.63
C HIS A 45 7.24 9.56 0.18
N PRO A 46 7.09 9.51 1.52
CA PRO A 46 6.71 10.69 2.32
C PRO A 46 7.70 11.86 2.29
N PHE A 47 8.95 11.60 1.90
CA PHE A 47 10.01 12.60 1.78
C PHE A 47 10.30 13.03 0.33
N HIS A 48 9.56 12.50 -0.65
CA HIS A 48 9.63 13.01 -2.00
C HIS A 48 8.79 14.28 -2.05
N ILE A 49 9.42 15.40 -2.38
CA ILE A 49 8.73 16.66 -2.65
C ILE A 49 8.41 16.62 -4.14
N GLY A 50 7.12 16.57 -4.49
CA GLY A 50 6.66 16.68 -5.87
C GLY A 50 7.00 18.03 -6.51
#